data_AF-A0A2J5Q5I0-F1
#
_entry.id   AF-A0A2J5Q5I0-F1
#
_cell.length_a   1.000
_cell.length_b   1.000
_cell.length_c   1.000
_cell.angle_alpha   90.00
_cell.angle_beta   90.00
_cell.angle_gamma   90.00
#
_symmetry.space_group_name_H-M   'P 1'
#
loop_
_entity.id
_entity.type
_entity.pdbx_description
1 polymer ?
#
loop_
_entity_poly.entity_id
_entity_poly.type
_entity_poly.pdbx_seq_one_letter_code
_entity_poly.pdbx_strand_id
1 'polypeptide(L)'
;ITSLATAARVTSRHSSGKLLVDVADITIDNHCEYGDAAVSLPGMAQKAAPLSTIMGATIANSLVLRICEIMLENARTPPILASANIDGNQEINQDILSAYRSQIHYL
;
A
#
# COMPACT_ATOMS: atom_id res chain seq x y z
N ILE A 1 -1.76 2.99 -6.17
CA ILE A 1 -2.40 1.65 -6.14
C ILE A 1 -3.90 1.86 -6.20
N THR A 2 -4.60 1.25 -7.16
CA THR A 2 -6.07 1.35 -7.27
C THR A 2 -6.63 0.16 -8.05
N SER A 3 -7.95 -0.03 -8.05
CA SER A 3 -8.62 -1.04 -8.89
C SER A 3 -8.90 -0.43 -10.27
N LEU A 4 -8.23 -0.94 -11.31
CA LEU A 4 -8.51 -0.51 -12.68
C LEU A 4 -9.93 -0.93 -13.12
N ALA A 5 -10.42 -2.06 -12.63
CA ALA A 5 -11.80 -2.50 -12.87
C ALA A 5 -12.83 -1.51 -12.31
N THR A 6 -12.52 -0.87 -11.17
CA THR A 6 -13.36 0.19 -10.60
C THR A 6 -13.21 1.49 -11.37
N ALA A 7 -11.97 1.93 -11.63
CA ALA A 7 -11.69 3.16 -12.37
C ALA A 7 -12.37 3.18 -13.75
N ALA A 8 -12.44 2.04 -14.45
CA ALA A 8 -13.08 1.94 -15.76
C ALA A 8 -14.62 2.06 -15.73
N ARG A 9 -15.28 2.00 -14.57
CA ARG A 9 -16.74 1.95 -14.43
C ARG A 9 -17.35 3.12 -13.69
N VAL A 10 -16.53 3.96 -13.07
CA VAL A 10 -16.99 5.12 -12.28
C VAL A 10 -16.61 6.43 -12.96
N THR A 11 -17.38 7.47 -12.68
CA THR A 11 -17.03 8.84 -13.04
C THR A 11 -16.35 9.53 -11.86
N SER A 12 -15.41 10.45 -12.15
CA SER A 12 -14.76 11.22 -11.10
C SER A 12 -15.77 12.14 -10.39
N ARG A 13 -15.60 12.28 -9.08
CA ARG A 13 -16.33 13.24 -8.25
C ARG A 13 -15.51 14.51 -7.97
N HIS A 14 -14.25 14.53 -8.37
CA HIS A 14 -13.39 15.69 -8.20
C HIS A 14 -13.72 16.75 -9.25
N SER A 15 -13.57 18.03 -8.92
CA SER A 15 -13.89 19.17 -9.81
C SER A 15 -13.12 19.15 -11.13
N SER A 16 -11.96 18.49 -11.17
CA SER A 16 -11.18 18.31 -12.41
C SER A 16 -11.76 17.28 -13.38
N GLY A 17 -12.73 16.47 -12.96
CA GLY A 17 -13.26 15.35 -13.74
C GLY A 17 -12.31 14.16 -13.89
N LYS A 18 -11.09 14.23 -13.33
CA LYS A 18 -10.07 13.18 -13.42
C LYS A 18 -10.15 12.17 -12.28
N LEU A 19 -9.90 10.91 -12.58
CA LEU A 19 -9.65 9.83 -11.61
C LEU A 19 -8.17 9.81 -11.20
N LEU A 20 -7.84 9.07 -10.13
CA LEU A 20 -6.45 8.92 -9.67
C LEU A 20 -5.52 8.36 -10.76
N VAL A 21 -6.03 7.43 -11.58
CA VAL A 21 -5.28 6.83 -12.69
C VAL A 21 -4.90 7.81 -13.78
N ASP A 22 -5.63 8.93 -13.90
CA ASP A 22 -5.38 9.95 -14.93
C ASP A 22 -4.28 10.95 -14.54
N VAL A 23 -3.86 10.93 -13.26
CA VAL A 23 -2.89 11.88 -12.71
C VAL A 23 -1.65 11.22 -12.11
N ALA A 24 -1.63 9.88 -12.00
CA ALA A 24 -0.49 9.14 -11.51
C ALA A 24 0.47 8.78 -12.66
N ASP A 25 1.76 9.07 -12.51
CA ASP A 25 2.79 8.65 -13.48
C ASP A 25 2.86 7.13 -13.61
N ILE A 26 2.69 6.42 -12.49
CA ILE A 26 2.68 4.96 -12.41
C ILE A 26 1.43 4.53 -11.64
N THR A 27 0.65 3.66 -12.27
CA THR A 27 -0.48 3.00 -11.64
C THR A 27 -0.17 1.52 -11.44
N ILE A 28 -0.39 1.04 -10.21
CA ILE A 28 -0.37 -0.39 -9.88
C ILE A 28 -1.82 -0.82 -9.65
N ASP A 29 -2.29 -1.75 -10.46
CA ASP A 29 -3.62 -2.37 -10.32
C ASP A 29 -3.62 -3.33 -9.14
N ASN A 30 -4.60 -3.20 -8.26
CA ASN A 30 -4.80 -4.16 -7.17
C ASN A 30 -5.65 -5.36 -7.57
N HIS A 31 -6.13 -5.40 -8.82
CA HIS A 31 -6.94 -6.48 -9.40
C HIS A 31 -8.24 -6.79 -8.64
N CYS A 32 -8.68 -5.91 -7.74
CA CYS A 32 -9.96 -6.08 -7.06
C CYS A 32 -11.10 -5.80 -8.03
N GLU A 33 -12.14 -6.62 -7.97
CA GLU A 33 -13.33 -6.43 -8.77
C GLU A 33 -14.03 -5.10 -8.45
N TYR A 34 -14.86 -4.62 -9.38
CA TYR A 34 -15.75 -3.50 -9.13
C TYR A 34 -16.62 -3.76 -7.90
N GLY A 35 -16.64 -2.79 -6.98
CA GLY A 35 -17.37 -2.88 -5.72
C GLY A 35 -16.57 -3.48 -4.56
N ASP A 36 -15.33 -3.95 -4.80
CA ASP A 36 -14.42 -4.49 -3.78
C ASP A 36 -15.08 -5.53 -2.86
N ALA A 37 -15.58 -6.61 -3.45
CA ALA A 37 -16.16 -7.72 -2.71
C ALA A 37 -16.03 -9.01 -3.51
N ALA A 38 -15.39 -10.02 -2.94
CA ALA A 38 -14.96 -11.21 -3.68
C ALA A 38 -15.92 -12.41 -3.59
N VAL A 39 -16.70 -12.52 -2.52
CA VAL A 39 -17.44 -13.76 -2.20
C VAL A 39 -18.95 -13.55 -2.35
N SER A 40 -19.58 -14.36 -3.21
CA SER A 40 -21.04 -14.44 -3.32
C SER A 40 -21.62 -15.43 -2.31
N LEU A 41 -22.75 -15.09 -1.69
CA LEU A 41 -23.47 -15.97 -0.77
C LEU A 41 -24.92 -16.17 -1.24
N PRO A 42 -25.48 -17.41 -1.16
CA PRO A 42 -26.86 -17.67 -1.55
C PRO A 42 -27.85 -16.77 -0.78
N GLY A 43 -28.79 -16.16 -1.51
CA GLY A 43 -29.79 -15.25 -0.93
C GLY A 43 -29.32 -13.80 -0.71
N MET A 44 -28.07 -13.47 -1.01
CA MET A 44 -27.55 -12.10 -0.94
C MET A 44 -27.34 -11.50 -2.34
N ALA A 45 -27.79 -10.25 -2.53
CA ALA A 45 -27.57 -9.52 -3.79
C ALA A 45 -26.14 -8.95 -3.88
N GLN A 46 -25.57 -8.53 -2.74
CA GLN A 46 -24.21 -8.02 -2.65
C GLN A 46 -23.21 -9.13 -2.31
N LYS A 47 -22.01 -9.03 -2.87
CA LYS A 47 -20.85 -9.84 -2.47
C LYS A 47 -20.29 -9.33 -1.13
N ALA A 48 -19.55 -10.19 -0.44
CA ALA A 48 -18.82 -9.89 0.80
C ALA A 48 -17.30 -10.11 0.61
N ALA A 49 -16.52 -9.91 1.68
CA ALA A 49 -15.06 -10.07 1.72
C ALA A 49 -14.32 -9.14 0.73
N PRO A 50 -14.19 -7.84 1.08
CA PRO A 50 -13.33 -6.93 0.32
C PRO A 50 -11.87 -7.40 0.34
N LEU A 51 -11.18 -7.20 -0.78
CA LEU A 51 -9.79 -7.61 -0.94
C LEU A 51 -8.84 -6.42 -1.05
N SER A 52 -9.34 -5.22 -1.35
CA SER A 52 -8.50 -4.07 -1.66
C SER A 52 -7.50 -3.72 -0.56
N THR A 53 -7.86 -3.86 0.72
CA THR A 53 -6.95 -3.64 1.85
C THR A 53 -5.81 -4.65 1.86
N ILE A 54 -6.12 -5.95 1.73
CA ILE A 54 -5.12 -7.02 1.77
C ILE A 54 -4.20 -6.93 0.55
N MET A 55 -4.79 -6.69 -0.63
CA MET A 55 -4.05 -6.51 -1.87
C MET A 55 -3.18 -5.27 -1.82
N GLY A 56 -3.71 -4.15 -1.34
CA GLY A 56 -2.97 -2.90 -1.16
C GLY A 56 -1.79 -3.06 -0.20
N ALA A 57 -2.00 -3.71 0.94
CA ALA A 57 -0.95 -4.00 1.91
C ALA A 57 0.11 -4.95 1.33
N THR A 58 -0.31 -5.98 0.59
CA THR A 58 0.61 -6.91 -0.09
C THR A 58 1.49 -6.15 -1.07
N ILE A 59 0.88 -5.36 -1.97
CA ILE A 59 1.60 -4.56 -2.97
C ILE A 59 2.57 -3.58 -2.29
N ALA A 60 2.12 -2.84 -1.29
CA ALA A 60 2.97 -1.88 -0.58
C ALA A 60 4.19 -2.56 0.07
N ASN A 61 3.99 -3.69 0.75
CA ASN A 61 5.10 -4.44 1.35
C ASN A 61 6.05 -5.03 0.29
N SER A 62 5.53 -5.52 -0.85
CA SER A 62 6.38 -5.97 -1.96
C SER A 62 7.22 -4.84 -2.55
N LEU A 63 6.68 -3.63 -2.65
CA LEU A 63 7.44 -2.46 -3.10
C LEU A 63 8.55 -2.10 -2.11
N VAL A 64 8.23 -2.05 -0.81
CA VAL A 64 9.23 -1.79 0.24
C VAL A 64 10.36 -2.83 0.17
N LEU A 65 10.02 -4.11 0.03
CA LEU A 65 11.02 -5.17 -0.12
C LEU A 65 11.92 -4.94 -1.34
N ARG A 66 11.34 -4.66 -2.51
CA ARG A 66 12.13 -4.44 -3.72
C ARG A 66 13.03 -3.20 -3.59
N ILE A 67 12.58 -2.15 -2.91
CA ILE A 67 13.40 -0.98 -2.61
C ILE A 67 14.58 -1.36 -1.71
N CYS A 68 14.36 -2.18 -0.68
CA CYS A 68 15.42 -2.69 0.19
C CYS A 68 16.46 -3.50 -0.58
N GLU A 69 16.04 -4.40 -1.47
CA GLU A 69 16.93 -5.18 -2.33
C GLU A 69 17.79 -4.25 -3.19
N ILE A 70 17.19 -3.27 -3.87
CA ILE A 70 17.91 -2.29 -4.70
C ILE A 70 18.91 -1.50 -3.85
N MET A 71 18.56 -1.09 -2.63
CA MET A 71 19.51 -0.38 -1.76
C MET A 71 20.72 -1.25 -1.40
N LEU A 72 20.49 -2.52 -1.06
CA LEU A 72 21.54 -3.47 -0.74
C LEU A 72 22.43 -3.78 -1.97
N GLU A 73 21.84 -3.94 -3.16
CA GLU A 73 22.55 -4.06 -4.44
C GLU A 73 23.50 -2.86 -4.68
N ASN A 74 23.17 -1.69 -4.13
CA ASN A 74 23.95 -0.46 -4.21
C ASN A 74 24.79 -0.19 -2.94
N ALA A 75 25.06 -1.22 -2.12
CA ALA A 75 25.85 -1.13 -0.88
C ALA A 75 25.33 -0.10 0.15
N ARG A 76 24.01 0.12 0.20
CA ARG A 76 23.34 0.98 1.19
C ARG A 76 22.44 0.13 2.09
N THR A 77 22.53 0.34 3.40
CA THR A 77 21.67 -0.35 4.38
C THR A 77 20.27 0.30 4.42
N PRO A 78 19.18 -0.45 4.21
CA PRO A 78 17.82 0.07 4.35
C PRO A 78 17.46 0.40 5.81
N PRO A 79 16.78 1.53 6.09
CA PRO A 79 16.36 1.92 7.43
C PRO A 79 15.05 1.24 7.84
N ILE A 80 15.07 -0.08 8.05
CA ILE A 80 13.89 -0.86 8.44
C ILE A 80 13.76 -0.92 9.96
N LEU A 81 12.61 -0.47 10.46
CA LEU A 81 12.29 -0.56 11.88
C LEU A 81 12.09 -2.02 12.31
N ALA A 82 12.74 -2.40 13.40
CA ALA A 82 12.44 -3.60 14.14
C ALA A 82 11.05 -3.53 14.78
N SER A 83 10.38 -4.68 14.86
CA SER A 83 9.10 -4.82 15.57
C SER A 83 9.25 -4.46 17.05
N ALA A 84 8.27 -3.76 17.63
CA ALA A 84 8.26 -3.46 19.06
C ALA A 84 8.21 -4.73 19.96
N ASN A 85 7.87 -5.89 19.37
CA ASN A 85 7.74 -7.17 20.06
C ASN A 85 9.03 -8.01 20.10
N ILE A 86 10.17 -7.48 19.65
CA ILE A 86 11.47 -8.17 19.75
C ILE A 86 12.38 -7.49 20.76
N ASP A 87 13.22 -8.27 21.42
CA ASP A 87 14.26 -7.74 22.31
C ASP A 87 15.27 -6.88 21.52
N GLY A 88 15.72 -5.79 22.13
CA GLY A 88 16.67 -4.86 21.51
C GLY A 88 16.06 -3.93 20.44
N ASN A 89 14.74 -3.97 20.21
CA ASN A 89 14.09 -3.13 19.19
C ASN A 89 14.34 -1.62 19.39
N GLN A 90 14.44 -1.17 20.65
CA GLN A 90 14.57 0.23 20.97
C GLN A 90 15.93 0.78 20.50
N GLU A 91 17.01 0.03 20.72
CA GLU A 91 18.35 0.39 20.27
C GLU A 91 18.43 0.36 18.73
N ILE A 92 17.89 -0.69 18.10
CA ILE A 92 17.84 -0.84 16.64
C ILE A 92 17.10 0.33 15.98
N ASN A 93 15.97 0.74 16.57
CA ASN A 93 15.10 1.76 15.99
C ASN A 93 15.54 3.18 16.31
N GLN A 94 16.29 3.41 17.40
CA GLN A 94 16.63 4.75 17.87
C GLN A 94 17.38 5.57 16.81
N ASP A 95 18.37 4.96 16.15
CA ASP A 95 19.16 5.62 15.11
C ASP A 95 18.31 5.99 13.90
N ILE A 96 17.42 5.08 13.49
CA ILE A 96 16.48 5.32 12.38
C ILE A 96 15.52 6.46 12.75
N LEU A 97 14.88 6.37 13.92
CA LEU A 97 13.91 7.38 14.36
C LEU A 97 14.55 8.76 14.50
N SER A 98 15.79 8.83 14.98
CA SER A 98 16.54 10.08 15.09
C SER A 98 16.88 10.66 13.71
N ALA A 99 17.45 9.85 12.82
CA ALA A 99 17.87 10.28 11.49
C ALA A 99 16.70 10.70 10.58
N TYR A 100 15.55 10.04 10.71
CA TYR A 100 14.37 10.27 9.86
C TYR A 100 13.24 11.02 10.57
N ARG A 101 13.49 11.63 11.74
CA ARG A 101 12.48 12.29 12.57
C ARG A 101 11.59 13.29 11.82
N SER A 102 12.16 14.05 10.89
CA SER A 102 11.42 15.06 10.10
C SER A 102 10.47 14.46 9.05
N GLN A 103 10.58 13.15 8.77
CA GLN A 103 9.82 12.43 7.75
C GLN A 103 8.74 11.52 8.35
N ILE A 104 8.74 11.34 9.67
CA ILE A 104 7.78 10.48 10.37
C ILE A 104 6.74 11.37 11.06
N HIS A 105 5.47 11.27 10.63
CA HIS A 105 4.39 12.17 11.08
C HIS A 105 3.28 11.49 11.86
N TYR A 106 3.44 10.21 12.21
CA TYR A 106 2.38 9.34 12.74
C TYR A 106 2.77 8.56 14.00
N LEU A 107 3.88 8.94 14.63
CA LEU A 107 4.30 8.41 15.95
C LEU A 107 3.80 9.31 17.08
#